data_AF-A0A7S3MS57-F1
#
_entry.id   AF-A0A7S3MS57-F1
#
_cell.length_a   1.000
_cell.length_b   1.000
_cell.length_c   1.000
_cell.angle_alpha   90.00
_cell.angle_beta   90.00
_cell.angle_gamma   90.00
#
_symmetry.space_group_name_H-M   'P 1'
#
loop_
_entity.id
_entity.type
_entity.pdbx_description
1 polymer ?
#
loop_
_entity_poly.entity_id
_entity_poly.type
_entity_poly.pdbx_seq_one_letter_code
_entity_poly.pdbx_strand_id
1 'polypeptide(L)'
;MHCNCVKPPRTHHCSTCGRCVIRMDHHCRWVANCVGMHNLKHFLLFVFYTAAVCVYTIVLFCMKGIQCAIDSADQAEQKCKQPHLMMAEYLSVSIAAAILDVLVGGFCICLFVHQLKLIKQNRSYIDNLQKMQDNSAVEVELATKLKNDELITFQ
;
A
#
# COMPACT_ATOMS: atom_id res chain seq x y z
N MET A 1 26.61 0.58 4.09
CA MET A 1 27.67 1.55 3.72
C MET A 1 27.01 2.88 3.43
N HIS A 2 27.47 3.95 4.07
CA HIS A 2 26.94 5.30 3.83
C HIS A 2 27.46 5.82 2.48
N CYS A 3 26.62 6.53 1.72
CA CYS A 3 27.13 7.28 0.58
C CYS A 3 28.07 8.37 1.11
N ASN A 4 29.28 8.50 0.55
CA ASN A 4 30.27 9.53 0.92
C ASN A 4 29.86 10.91 0.38
N CYS A 5 28.65 11.36 0.67
CA CYS A 5 28.11 12.64 0.25
C CYS A 5 27.36 13.34 1.38
N VAL A 6 27.38 14.68 1.36
CA VAL A 6 26.61 15.50 2.31
C VAL A 6 25.13 15.20 2.10
N LYS A 7 24.48 14.71 3.16
CA LYS A 7 23.10 14.24 3.14
C LYS A 7 22.14 15.43 3.22
N PRO A 8 21.37 15.74 2.16
CA PRO A 8 20.35 16.79 2.24
C PRO A 8 19.29 16.41 3.29
N PRO A 9 18.60 17.39 3.91
CA PRO A 9 17.58 17.11 4.91
C PRO A 9 16.50 16.15 4.37
N ARG A 10 16.02 15.24 5.22
CA ARG A 10 15.02 14.19 4.90
C ARG A 10 15.43 13.20 3.80
N THR A 11 16.72 13.08 3.50
CA THR A 11 17.25 12.01 2.63
C THR A 11 17.48 10.74 3.45
N HIS A 12 17.36 9.55 2.86
CA HIS A 12 17.73 8.30 3.54
C HIS A 12 18.46 7.37 2.59
N HIS A 13 19.43 6.61 3.09
CA HIS A 13 20.16 5.62 2.29
C HIS A 13 19.35 4.33 2.25
N CYS A 14 19.05 3.84 1.05
CA CYS A 14 18.47 2.50 0.87
C CYS A 14 19.58 1.51 0.54
N SER A 15 19.82 0.54 1.43
CA SER A 15 20.81 -0.52 1.21
C SER A 15 20.47 -1.38 0.00
N THR A 16 19.18 -1.67 -0.24
CA THR A 16 18.73 -2.47 -1.39
C THR A 16 19.01 -1.78 -2.72
N CYS A 17 18.84 -0.46 -2.81
CA CYS A 17 19.14 0.30 -4.03
C CYS A 17 20.59 0.81 -4.09
N GLY A 18 21.37 0.67 -3.02
CA GLY A 18 22.74 1.17 -2.93
C GLY A 18 22.89 2.69 -3.06
N ARG A 19 21.83 3.48 -2.79
CA ARG A 19 21.83 4.94 -3.02
C ARG A 19 20.99 5.71 -1.99
N CYS A 20 21.32 6.98 -1.84
CA CYS A 20 20.52 7.95 -1.07
C CYS A 20 19.28 8.41 -1.86
N VAL A 21 18.13 8.45 -1.18
CA VAL A 21 16.84 8.82 -1.75
C VAL A 21 16.26 9.99 -0.94
N ILE A 22 15.95 11.10 -1.63
CA ILE A 22 15.42 12.32 -1.03
C ILE A 22 13.94 12.14 -0.67
N ARG A 23 13.56 12.53 0.56
CA ARG A 23 12.25 12.25 1.17
C ARG A 23 11.81 10.81 0.91
N MET A 24 12.71 9.89 1.21
CA MET A 24 12.43 8.46 1.08
C MET A 24 11.21 8.11 1.93
N ASP A 25 10.23 7.46 1.31
CA ASP A 25 9.10 6.90 2.04
C ASP A 25 9.38 5.43 2.36
N HIS A 26 9.58 4.61 1.33
CA HIS A 26 9.94 3.20 1.49
C HIS A 26 10.64 2.64 0.24
N HIS A 27 11.30 1.49 0.40
CA HIS A 27 11.71 0.67 -0.74
C HIS A 27 10.56 -0.29 -1.10
N CYS A 28 9.98 -0.10 -2.28
CA CYS A 28 8.85 -0.90 -2.73
C CYS A 28 9.34 -2.04 -3.60
N ARG A 29 9.14 -3.28 -3.13
CA ARG A 29 9.57 -4.47 -3.85
C ARG A 29 8.72 -4.75 -5.09
N TRP A 30 7.46 -4.29 -5.09
CA TRP A 30 6.51 -4.42 -6.21
C TRP A 30 6.91 -3.61 -7.44
N VAL A 31 7.47 -2.42 -7.23
CA VAL A 31 8.01 -1.57 -8.31
C VAL A 31 9.53 -1.69 -8.44
N ALA A 32 10.14 -2.62 -7.70
CA ALA A 32 11.58 -2.86 -7.62
C ALA A 32 12.42 -1.57 -7.45
N ASN A 33 11.89 -0.58 -6.73
CA ASN A 33 12.51 0.74 -6.62
C ASN A 33 12.09 1.45 -5.32
N CYS A 34 12.88 2.43 -4.91
CA CYS A 34 12.49 3.32 -3.83
C CYS A 34 11.40 4.29 -4.26
N VAL A 35 10.43 4.50 -3.37
CA VAL A 35 9.43 5.55 -3.47
C VAL A 35 9.91 6.72 -2.61
N GLY A 36 9.99 7.90 -3.20
CA GLY A 36 10.42 9.13 -2.55
C GLY A 36 9.92 10.36 -3.32
N MET A 37 10.53 11.52 -3.09
CA MET A 37 10.02 12.81 -3.62
C MET A 37 9.71 12.79 -5.12
N HIS A 38 10.62 12.25 -5.93
CA HIS A 38 10.54 12.35 -7.39
C HIS A 38 9.52 11.40 -8.04
N ASN A 39 9.09 10.35 -7.35
CA ASN A 39 8.17 9.36 -7.91
C ASN A 39 6.93 9.08 -7.04
N LEU A 40 6.74 9.80 -5.93
CA LEU A 40 5.57 9.64 -5.07
C LEU A 40 4.25 9.86 -5.82
N LYS A 41 4.17 10.87 -6.70
CA LYS A 41 2.98 11.11 -7.54
C LYS A 41 2.68 9.92 -8.45
N HIS A 42 3.70 9.38 -9.09
CA HIS A 42 3.57 8.23 -9.99
C HIS A 42 3.13 6.97 -9.22
N PHE A 43 3.69 6.76 -8.02
CA PHE A 43 3.29 5.68 -7.13
C PHE A 43 1.82 5.79 -6.69
N LEU A 44 1.35 7.00 -6.31
CA LEU A 44 -0.06 7.21 -5.96
C LEU A 44 -1.00 6.92 -7.13
N LEU A 45 -0.65 7.37 -8.34
CA LEU A 45 -1.43 7.07 -9.54
C LEU A 45 -1.45 5.56 -9.81
N PHE A 46 -0.31 4.88 -9.69
CA PHE A 46 -0.22 3.43 -9.84
C PHE A 46 -1.17 2.69 -8.88
N VAL A 47 -1.16 3.04 -7.59
CA VAL A 47 -2.03 2.42 -6.58
C VAL A 47 -3.51 2.73 -6.85
N PHE A 48 -3.84 3.97 -7.23
CA PHE A 48 -5.19 4.37 -7.57
C PHE A 48 -5.72 3.61 -8.79
N TYR A 49 -4.97 3.56 -9.89
CA TYR A 49 -5.38 2.85 -11.09
C TYR A 49 -5.47 1.34 -10.87
N THR A 50 -4.59 0.75 -10.05
CA THR A 50 -4.70 -0.66 -9.67
C THR A 50 -6.03 -0.93 -8.96
N ALA A 51 -6.40 -0.09 -7.99
CA ALA A 51 -7.69 -0.22 -7.30
C ALA A 51 -8.88 -0.03 -8.26
N ALA A 52 -8.79 0.93 -9.20
CA ALA A 52 -9.83 1.15 -10.20
C ALA A 52 -9.99 -0.05 -11.16
N VAL A 53 -8.88 -0.67 -11.57
CA VAL A 53 -8.90 -1.89 -12.40
C VAL A 53 -9.55 -3.04 -11.64
N CYS A 54 -9.25 -3.26 -10.36
CA CYS A 54 -9.93 -4.29 -9.56
C CYS A 54 -11.45 -4.08 -9.47
N VAL A 55 -11.91 -2.84 -9.37
CA VAL A 55 -13.36 -2.55 -9.41
C VAL A 55 -13.93 -2.82 -10.80
N TYR A 56 -13.23 -2.41 -11.85
CA TYR A 56 -13.65 -2.61 -13.23
C TYR A 56 -13.76 -4.10 -13.60
N THR A 57 -12.80 -4.93 -13.21
CA THR A 57 -12.82 -6.38 -13.45
C THR A 57 -13.99 -7.05 -12.73
N ILE A 58 -14.25 -6.70 -11.47
CA ILE A 58 -15.43 -7.19 -10.73
C ILE A 58 -16.72 -6.86 -11.49
N VAL A 59 -16.90 -5.60 -11.93
CA VAL A 59 -18.09 -5.19 -12.69
C VAL A 59 -18.22 -6.00 -13.98
N LEU A 60 -17.14 -6.20 -14.74
CA LEU A 60 -17.16 -7.00 -15.96
C LEU A 60 -17.59 -8.45 -15.72
N PHE A 61 -17.03 -9.10 -14.69
CA PHE A 61 -17.41 -10.47 -14.33
C PHE A 61 -18.88 -10.56 -13.89
N CYS A 62 -19.38 -9.57 -13.14
CA CYS A 62 -20.80 -9.51 -12.78
C CYS A 62 -21.69 -9.37 -14.01
N MET A 63 -21.39 -8.43 -14.92
CA MET A 63 -22.17 -8.21 -16.14
C MET A 63 -22.21 -9.44 -17.04
N LYS A 64 -21.07 -10.11 -17.22
CA LYS A 64 -21.00 -11.36 -17.98
C LYS A 64 -21.73 -12.51 -17.30
N GLY A 65 -21.68 -12.61 -15.98
CA GLY A 65 -22.47 -13.59 -15.22
C GLY A 65 -23.97 -13.39 -15.38
N ILE A 66 -24.43 -12.13 -15.32
CA ILE A 66 -25.85 -11.78 -15.55
C ILE A 66 -26.26 -12.12 -16.98
N GLN A 67 -25.45 -11.80 -17.98
CA GLN A 67 -25.75 -12.13 -19.38
C GLN A 67 -25.92 -13.65 -19.56
N CYS A 68 -24.98 -14.45 -19.06
CA CYS A 68 -25.08 -15.91 -19.12
C CYS A 68 -26.33 -16.45 -18.42
N ALA A 69 -26.74 -15.85 -17.30
CA ALA A 69 -27.96 -16.24 -16.57
C ALA A 69 -29.23 -15.93 -17.37
N ILE A 70 -29.27 -14.78 -18.06
CA ILE A 70 -30.38 -14.38 -18.94
C ILE A 70 -30.44 -15.31 -20.15
N ASP A 71 -29.31 -15.53 -20.84
CA ASP A 71 -29.24 -16.39 -22.03
C ASP A 71 -29.66 -17.83 -21.69
N SER A 72 -29.34 -18.31 -20.49
CA SER A 72 -29.75 -19.62 -20.00
C SER A 72 -31.26 -19.75 -19.75
N ALA A 73 -31.93 -18.64 -19.41
CA ALA A 73 -33.39 -18.61 -19.22
C ALA A 73 -34.14 -18.63 -20.57
N ASP A 74 -33.58 -17.98 -21.59
CA ASP A 74 -34.15 -17.91 -22.95
C ASP A 74 -33.97 -19.24 -23.72
N GLN A 75 -32.83 -19.92 -23.54
CA GLN A 75 -32.48 -21.18 -24.21
C GLN A 75 -33.16 -22.44 -23.62
N ALA A 76 -34.03 -22.32 -22.61
CA ALA A 76 -34.78 -23.44 -22.03
C ALA A 76 -35.67 -24.17 -23.07
N GLU A 77 -35.89 -23.59 -24.25
CA GLU A 77 -36.70 -24.15 -25.33
C GLU A 77 -35.90 -24.94 -26.40
N GLN A 78 -34.56 -24.80 -26.51
CA GLN A 78 -33.78 -25.43 -27.61
C GLN A 78 -32.47 -26.12 -27.14
N LYS A 79 -32.52 -27.46 -27.10
CA LYS A 79 -31.52 -28.39 -26.54
C LYS A 79 -30.25 -28.59 -27.42
N CYS A 80 -29.02 -28.33 -26.94
CA CYS A 80 -27.81 -29.20 -27.12
C CYS A 80 -26.53 -28.74 -26.36
N LYS A 81 -25.90 -29.67 -25.60
CA LYS A 81 -24.45 -29.84 -25.22
C LYS A 81 -23.51 -28.61 -25.43
N GLN A 82 -22.82 -27.96 -24.48
CA GLN A 82 -22.46 -28.18 -23.08
C GLN A 82 -22.36 -26.81 -22.33
N PRO A 83 -23.47 -26.18 -21.92
CA PRO A 83 -23.40 -24.90 -21.18
C PRO A 83 -22.82 -25.08 -19.76
N HIS A 84 -23.03 -26.25 -19.14
CA HIS A 84 -22.72 -26.46 -17.73
C HIS A 84 -21.22 -26.52 -17.39
N LEU A 85 -20.36 -27.01 -18.30
CA LEU A 85 -18.91 -27.05 -18.09
C LEU A 85 -18.30 -25.65 -18.22
N MET A 86 -18.70 -24.91 -19.26
CA MET A 86 -18.26 -23.54 -19.51
C MET A 86 -18.74 -22.58 -18.41
N MET A 87 -19.94 -22.80 -17.86
CA MET A 87 -20.45 -22.02 -16.71
C MET A 87 -19.74 -22.38 -15.40
N ALA A 88 -19.42 -23.65 -15.16
CA ALA A 88 -18.68 -24.06 -13.95
C ALA A 88 -17.23 -23.53 -13.96
N GLU A 89 -16.55 -23.61 -15.10
CA GLU A 89 -15.22 -23.03 -15.29
C GLU A 89 -15.25 -21.51 -15.11
N TYR A 90 -16.19 -20.82 -15.76
CA TYR A 90 -16.36 -19.37 -15.61
C TYR A 90 -16.64 -18.94 -14.17
N LEU A 91 -17.50 -19.67 -13.46
CA LEU A 91 -17.82 -19.40 -12.05
C LEU A 91 -16.57 -19.57 -11.17
N SER A 92 -15.80 -20.63 -11.38
CA SER A 92 -14.57 -20.89 -10.63
C SER A 92 -13.52 -19.78 -10.83
N VAL A 93 -13.33 -19.34 -12.08
CA VAL A 93 -12.40 -18.26 -12.44
C VAL A 93 -12.90 -16.93 -11.88
N SER A 94 -14.20 -16.64 -11.96
CA SER A 94 -14.79 -15.40 -11.46
C SER A 94 -14.67 -15.28 -9.94
N ILE A 95 -14.88 -16.38 -9.20
CA ILE A 95 -14.69 -16.41 -7.74
C ILE A 95 -13.22 -16.19 -7.39
N ALA A 96 -12.30 -16.89 -8.05
CA ALA A 96 -10.87 -16.73 -7.81
C ALA A 96 -10.39 -15.30 -8.10
N ALA A 97 -10.85 -14.71 -9.21
CA ALA A 97 -10.57 -13.33 -9.59
C ALA A 97 -11.14 -12.34 -8.55
N ALA A 98 -12.39 -12.53 -8.11
CA ALA A 98 -13.01 -11.66 -7.11
C ALA A 98 -12.25 -11.69 -5.77
N ILE A 99 -11.80 -12.87 -5.32
CA ILE A 99 -10.98 -12.98 -4.10
C ILE A 99 -9.68 -12.19 -4.26
N LEU A 100 -8.99 -12.37 -5.40
CA LEU A 100 -7.75 -11.67 -5.69
C LEU A 100 -7.97 -10.15 -5.75
N ASP A 101 -9.00 -9.70 -6.46
CA ASP A 101 -9.35 -8.28 -6.63
C ASP A 101 -9.72 -7.61 -5.30
N VAL A 102 -10.42 -8.31 -4.41
CA VAL A 102 -10.73 -7.80 -3.06
C VAL A 102 -9.46 -7.66 -2.23
N LEU A 103 -8.56 -8.65 -2.27
CA LEU A 103 -7.31 -8.60 -1.51
C LEU A 103 -6.37 -7.51 -2.04
N VAL A 104 -6.14 -7.47 -3.35
CA VAL A 104 -5.26 -6.49 -4.00
C VAL A 104 -5.86 -5.10 -3.94
N GLY A 105 -7.14 -4.96 -4.28
CA GLY A 105 -7.88 -3.70 -4.23
C GLY A 105 -7.94 -3.13 -2.82
N GLY A 106 -8.28 -3.96 -1.83
CA GLY A 106 -8.30 -3.57 -0.41
C GLY A 106 -6.93 -3.10 0.08
N PHE A 107 -5.86 -3.85 -0.25
CA PHE A 107 -4.49 -3.45 0.06
C PHE A 107 -4.11 -2.12 -0.60
N CYS A 108 -4.44 -1.94 -1.90
CA CYS A 108 -4.17 -0.71 -2.62
C CYS A 108 -4.93 0.49 -2.02
N ILE A 109 -6.20 0.33 -1.67
CA ILE A 109 -6.99 1.38 -1.01
C ILE A 109 -6.36 1.76 0.34
N CYS A 110 -5.96 0.77 1.14
CA CYS A 110 -5.29 1.01 2.42
C CYS A 110 -3.98 1.81 2.23
N LEU A 111 -3.14 1.39 1.28
CA LEU A 111 -1.91 2.10 0.94
C LEU A 111 -2.20 3.53 0.46
N PHE A 112 -3.19 3.72 -0.41
CA PHE A 112 -3.56 5.03 -0.93
C PHE A 112 -4.00 5.96 0.20
N VAL A 113 -4.89 5.51 1.08
CA VAL A 113 -5.35 6.29 2.24
C VAL A 113 -4.19 6.61 3.18
N HIS A 114 -3.30 5.65 3.44
CA HIS A 114 -2.12 5.89 4.28
C HIS A 114 -1.20 6.96 3.69
N GLN A 115 -0.88 6.86 2.40
CA GLN A 115 -0.04 7.83 1.71
C GLN A 115 -0.69 9.23 1.67
N LEU A 116 -2.02 9.31 1.50
CA LEU A 116 -2.75 10.57 1.57
C LEU A 116 -2.68 11.20 2.97
N LYS A 117 -2.77 10.41 4.04
CA LYS A 117 -2.61 10.91 5.42
C LYS A 117 -1.21 11.48 5.64
N LEU A 118 -0.17 10.77 5.18
CA LEU A 118 1.22 11.22 5.27
C LEU A 118 1.45 12.54 4.50
N ILE A 119 0.88 12.66 3.30
CA ILE A 119 0.97 13.88 2.48
C ILE A 119 0.27 15.05 3.18
N LYS A 120 -0.94 14.85 3.72
CA LYS A 120 -1.66 15.89 4.48
C LYS A 120 -0.88 16.39 5.70
N GLN A 121 -0.09 15.52 6.32
CA GLN A 121 0.77 15.87 7.45
C GLN A 121 2.15 16.40 7.02
N ASN A 122 2.45 16.40 5.71
CA ASN A 122 3.77 16.71 5.13
C ASN A 122 4.93 15.90 5.74
N ARG A 123 4.65 14.69 6.25
CA ARG A 123 5.61 13.76 6.87
C ARG A 123 5.85 12.59 5.92
N SER A 124 7.07 12.06 5.86
CA SER A 124 7.31 10.71 5.34
C SER A 124 7.06 9.70 6.45
N TYR A 125 6.90 8.43 6.10
CA TYR A 125 6.87 7.35 7.10
C TYR A 125 8.10 7.40 8.04
N ILE A 126 9.29 7.67 7.49
CA ILE A 126 10.53 7.75 8.26
C ILE A 126 10.55 8.94 9.20
N ASP A 127 9.99 10.10 8.82
CA ASP A 127 9.91 11.25 9.72
C ASP A 127 9.08 10.95 10.98
N ASN A 128 8.05 10.09 10.87
CA ASN A 128 7.26 9.66 12.01
C ASN A 128 8.06 8.76 12.96
N LEU A 129 8.91 7.87 12.41
CA LEU A 129 9.82 7.05 13.21
C LEU A 129 10.84 7.92 13.95
N GLN A 130 11.43 8.90 13.26
CA GLN A 130 12.37 9.83 13.89
C GLN A 130 11.72 10.64 15.00
N LYS A 131 10.49 11.12 14.78
CA LYS A 131 9.73 11.83 15.83
C LYS A 131 9.47 10.97 17.06
N MET A 132 9.16 9.68 16.88
CA MET A 132 8.99 8.76 18.01
C MET A 132 10.31 8.56 18.76
N GLN A 133 11.43 8.41 18.05
CA GLN A 133 12.75 8.29 18.67
C GLN A 133 13.17 9.55 19.43
N ASP A 134 12.95 10.72 18.85
CA ASP A 134 13.25 12.01 19.48
C ASP A 134 12.42 12.20 20.76
N ASN A 135 11.12 11.88 20.71
CA ASN A 135 10.24 11.95 21.90
C ASN A 135 10.72 11.02 23.02
N SER A 136 11.05 9.76 22.70
CA SER A 136 11.58 8.82 23.69
C SER A 136 12.93 9.25 24.25
N ALA A 137 13.80 9.86 23.44
CA ALA A 137 15.08 10.39 23.91
C ALA A 137 14.87 11.56 24.90
N VAL A 138 13.93 12.46 24.62
CA VAL A 138 13.57 13.56 25.53
C VAL A 138 13.01 13.03 26.85
N GLU A 139 12.16 12.00 26.83
CA GLU A 139 11.63 11.37 28.05
C GLU A 139 12.76 10.77 28.91
N VAL A 140 13.74 10.10 28.29
CA VAL A 140 14.91 9.55 28.99
C VAL A 140 15.78 10.66 29.58
N GLU A 141 16.01 11.74 28.82
CA GLU A 141 16.78 12.89 29.32
C GLU A 141 16.09 13.57 30.50
N LEU A 142 14.76 13.74 30.43
CA LEU A 142 13.96 14.32 31.50
C LEU A 142 13.98 13.44 32.76
N ALA A 143 13.80 12.13 32.60
CA ALA A 143 13.88 11.18 33.72
C ALA A 143 15.27 11.19 34.38
N THR A 144 16.33 11.36 33.59
CA THR A 144 17.70 11.46 34.10
C THR A 144 17.93 12.77 34.86
N LYS A 145 17.41 13.90 34.36
CA LYS A 145 17.48 15.20 35.06
C LYS A 145 16.73 15.16 36.39
N LEU A 146 15.49 14.67 36.41
CA LEU A 146 14.70 14.56 37.64
C LEU A 146 15.41 13.70 38.70
N LYS A 147 16.01 12.57 38.29
CA LYS A 147 16.77 11.70 39.20
C LYS A 147 18.03 12.38 39.76
N ASN A 148 18.71 13.18 38.95
CA ASN A 148 19.87 13.95 39.40
C ASN A 148 19.46 15.11 40.32
N ASP A 149 18.36 15.79 40.03
CA ASP A 149 17.83 16.88 40.86
C ASP A 149 17.37 16.37 42.23
N GLU A 150 16.73 15.19 42.29
CA GLU A 150 16.43 14.48 43.54
C GLU A 150 17.71 14.16 44.32
N LEU A 151 18.76 13.63 43.68
CA LEU A 151 20.04 13.33 44.34
C LEU A 151 20.72 14.58 44.92
N ILE A 152 20.60 15.73 44.26
CA ILE A 152 21.16 17.00 44.74
C ILE A 152 20.36 17.59 45.92
N THR A 153 19.06 17.32 46.02
CA THR A 153 18.22 17.84 47.12
C THR A 153 18.34 17.05 48.43
N PHE A 154 19.02 15.89 48.42
CA PHE A 154 19.30 15.08 49.62
C PHE A 154 20.76 15.19 50.13
N GLN A 155 21.54 16.16 49.63
CA GLN A 155 22.85 16.56 50.20
C GLN A 155 22.73 17.90 50.92
#